data_AF-A0AAD5QJT0-F1
#
_entry.id   AF-A0AAD5QJT0-F1
#
_cell.length_a   1.000
_cell.length_b   1.000
_cell.length_c   1.000
_cell.angle_alpha   90.00
_cell.angle_beta   90.00
_cell.angle_gamma   90.00
#
_symmetry.space_group_name_H-M   'P 1'
#
loop_
_entity.id
_entity.type
_entity.pdbx_description
1 polymer ?
#
loop_
_entity_poly.entity_id
_entity_poly.type
_entity_poly.pdbx_seq_one_letter_code
_entity_poly.pdbx_strand_id
1 'polypeptide(L)'
;MYVGSKGGNDPKQRLFLYEEVLECQRRRGLHFSPEQIRPLLNSVLANYDAMLQYKSQMQYYLFNMQIQLFAALVRMRTFYGKLYPAFHAAQSVADHLIEMQETGSREDLSDTIEKLRSIVENLKPALPTLE
;
A
#
# COMPACT_ATOMS: atom_id res chain seq x y z
N MET A 1 -8.55 5.40 29.77
CA MET A 1 -9.38 6.01 28.71
C MET A 1 -8.52 6.13 27.47
N TYR A 2 -8.77 5.33 26.43
CA TYR A 2 -8.09 5.48 25.15
C TYR A 2 -8.61 6.77 24.50
N VAL A 3 -7.77 7.80 24.52
CA VAL A 3 -8.05 9.07 23.86
C VAL A 3 -8.07 8.78 22.37
N GLY A 4 -9.23 8.98 21.75
CA GLY A 4 -9.41 8.87 20.30
C GLY A 4 -8.42 9.78 19.60
N SER A 5 -7.36 9.18 19.05
CA SER A 5 -6.50 9.88 18.12
C SER A 5 -7.27 10.06 16.84
N LYS A 6 -7.74 11.29 16.60
CA LYS A 6 -8.05 11.78 15.26
C LYS A 6 -6.91 11.34 14.36
N GLY A 7 -7.17 10.39 13.47
CA GLY A 7 -6.18 9.92 12.50
C GLY A 7 -5.61 11.14 11.78
N GLY A 8 -4.31 11.38 11.96
CA GLY A 8 -3.62 12.52 11.39
C GLY A 8 -3.90 12.60 9.89
N ASN A 9 -4.22 13.80 9.41
CA ASN A 9 -4.35 14.07 7.97
C ASN A 9 -3.00 13.99 7.24
N ASP A 10 -1.90 13.84 7.98
CA ASP A 10 -0.55 13.71 7.44
C ASP A 10 -0.23 12.25 7.07
N PRO A 11 0.02 11.96 5.78
CA PRO A 11 0.39 10.62 5.32
C PRO A 11 1.68 10.10 5.96
N LYS A 12 2.63 10.97 6.33
CA LYS A 12 3.88 10.56 7.00
C LYS A 12 3.61 10.05 8.42
N GLN A 13 2.74 10.72 9.17
CA GLN A 13 2.28 10.24 10.48
C GLN A 13 1.52 8.92 10.38
N ARG A 14 0.71 8.73 9.34
CA ARG A 14 0.01 7.44 9.14
C ARG A 14 0.99 6.31 8.89
N LEU A 15 1.99 6.52 8.03
CA LEU A 15 3.02 5.53 7.76
C LEU A 15 3.76 5.14 9.05
N PHE A 16 4.20 6.14 9.83
CA PHE A 16 4.86 5.93 11.12
C PHE A 16 3.99 5.14 12.13
N LEU A 17 2.72 5.51 12.30
CA LEU A 17 1.81 4.81 13.20
C LEU A 17 1.56 3.36 12.77
N TYR A 18 1.50 3.10 11.46
CA TYR A 18 1.39 1.74 10.94
C TYR A 18 2.67 0.92 11.17
N GLU A 19 3.86 1.53 11.07
CA GLU A 19 5.14 0.91 11.44
C GLU A 19 5.16 0.47 12.90
N GLU A 20 4.74 1.34 13.82
CA GLU A 20 4.66 1.06 15.27
C GLU A 20 3.73 -0.12 15.60
N VAL A 21 2.54 -0.16 14.97
CA VAL A 21 1.57 -1.26 15.16
C VAL A 21 2.14 -2.59 14.68
N LEU A 22 2.88 -2.58 13.58
CA LEU A 22 3.45 -3.80 13.00
C LEU A 22 4.68 -4.30 13.76
N GLU A 23 5.49 -3.40 14.34
CA GLU A 23 6.55 -3.80 15.27
C GLU A 23 5.98 -4.42 16.55
N CYS A 24 4.88 -3.87 17.07
CA CYS A 24 4.13 -4.47 18.18
C CYS A 24 3.58 -5.88 17.84
N GLN A 25 3.07 -6.09 16.63
CA GLN A 25 2.60 -7.41 16.17
C GLN A 25 3.74 -8.41 15.99
N ARG A 26 4.91 -7.97 15.52
CA ARG A 26 6.12 -8.80 15.42
C ARG A 26 6.62 -9.23 16.79
N ARG A 27 6.68 -8.32 17.78
CA ARG A 27 7.04 -8.65 19.17
C ARG A 27 6.12 -9.69 19.80
N ARG A 28 4.90 -9.85 19.25
CA ARG A 28 3.91 -10.87 19.66
C ARG A 28 3.98 -12.16 18.84
N GLY A 29 4.95 -12.32 17.94
CA GLY A 29 5.12 -13.52 17.11
C GLY A 29 4.13 -13.64 15.95
N LEU A 30 3.39 -12.58 15.61
CA LEU A 30 2.53 -12.56 14.43
C LEU A 30 3.40 -12.24 13.20
N HIS A 31 3.75 -13.29 12.44
CA HIS A 31 4.45 -13.16 11.16
C HIS A 31 3.44 -12.96 10.03
N PHE A 32 3.67 -11.95 9.20
CA PHE A 32 2.92 -11.76 7.97
C PHE A 32 3.36 -12.78 6.94
N SER A 33 2.52 -13.06 5.94
CA SER A 33 2.82 -13.92 4.80
C SER A 33 2.82 -13.10 3.50
N PRO A 34 3.63 -13.45 2.48
CA PRO A 34 3.59 -12.78 1.17
C PRO A 34 2.18 -12.82 0.53
N GLU A 35 1.41 -13.88 0.81
CA GLU A 35 0.03 -14.03 0.36
C GLU A 35 -0.92 -12.97 0.93
N GLN A 36 -0.58 -12.34 2.05
CA GLN A 36 -1.36 -11.25 2.66
C GLN A 36 -1.06 -9.87 2.08
N ILE A 37 0.01 -9.73 1.27
CA ILE A 37 0.46 -8.47 0.68
C ILE A 37 -0.21 -8.24 -0.68
N ARG A 38 -0.36 -9.30 -1.47
CA ARG A 38 -0.97 -9.23 -2.80
C ARG A 38 -2.41 -8.71 -2.79
N PRO A 39 -3.31 -9.11 -1.87
CA PRO A 39 -4.65 -8.55 -1.80
C PRO A 39 -4.66 -7.04 -1.54
N LEU A 40 -3.69 -6.54 -0.75
CA LEU A 40 -3.57 -5.10 -0.49
C LEU A 40 -3.15 -4.35 -1.76
N LEU A 41 -2.14 -4.86 -2.47
CA LEU A 41 -1.68 -4.25 -3.73
C LEU A 41 -2.76 -4.31 -4.83
N ASN A 42 -3.48 -5.43 -4.95
CA ASN A 42 -4.63 -5.52 -5.85
C ASN A 42 -5.74 -4.52 -5.48
N SER A 43 -5.97 -4.28 -4.19
CA SER A 43 -6.92 -3.26 -3.74
C SER A 43 -6.47 -1.86 -4.16
N VAL A 44 -5.16 -1.55 -4.10
CA VAL A 44 -4.63 -0.27 -4.61
C VAL A 44 -4.94 -0.10 -6.10
N LEU A 45 -4.69 -1.13 -6.92
CA LEU A 45 -4.99 -1.10 -8.36
C LEU A 45 -6.49 -0.93 -8.62
N ALA A 46 -7.33 -1.68 -7.91
CA ALA A 46 -8.78 -1.58 -8.05
C ALA A 46 -9.33 -0.20 -7.64
N ASN A 47 -8.78 0.41 -6.59
CA ASN A 47 -9.17 1.77 -6.19
C ASN A 47 -8.69 2.81 -7.22
N TYR A 48 -7.54 2.61 -7.87
CA TYR A 48 -7.10 3.48 -8.97
C TYR A 48 -8.04 3.38 -10.18
N ASP A 49 -8.37 2.15 -10.60
CA ASP A 49 -9.30 1.93 -11.71
C ASP A 49 -10.68 2.56 -11.41
N ALA A 50 -11.17 2.40 -10.17
CA ALA A 50 -12.41 3.02 -9.71
C ALA A 50 -12.31 4.57 -9.64
N MET A 51 -11.15 5.12 -9.25
CA MET A 51 -10.92 6.56 -9.23
C MET A 51 -11.04 7.16 -10.64
N LEU A 52 -10.49 6.49 -11.65
CA LEU A 52 -10.59 6.92 -13.05
C LEU A 52 -12.03 6.92 -13.56
N GLN A 53 -12.83 5.92 -13.16
CA GLN A 53 -14.23 5.78 -13.53
C GLN A 53 -15.15 6.77 -12.77
N TYR A 54 -14.90 6.98 -11.48
CA TYR A 54 -15.78 7.74 -10.58
C TYR A 54 -15.12 9.01 -10.04
N LYS A 55 -14.92 9.99 -10.94
CA LYS A 55 -14.22 11.26 -10.63
C LYS A 55 -14.83 12.05 -9.46
N SER A 56 -16.14 11.95 -9.22
CA SER A 56 -16.82 12.62 -8.09
C SER A 56 -16.41 12.08 -6.72
N GLN A 57 -15.86 10.86 -6.67
CA GLN A 57 -15.39 10.19 -5.45
C GLN A 57 -13.87 10.03 -5.41
N MET A 58 -13.14 10.79 -6.24
CA MET A 58 -11.69 10.70 -6.38
C MET A 58 -10.95 10.75 -5.03
N GLN A 59 -11.34 11.65 -4.13
CA GLN A 59 -10.73 11.79 -2.80
C GLN A 59 -10.92 10.54 -1.92
N TYR A 60 -12.08 9.89 -2.01
CA TYR A 60 -12.37 8.65 -1.29
C TYR A 60 -11.48 7.50 -1.78
N TYR A 61 -11.36 7.35 -3.10
CA TYR A 61 -10.50 6.31 -3.70
C TYR A 61 -9.01 6.56 -3.44
N LEU A 62 -8.54 7.81 -3.52
CA LEU A 62 -7.16 8.17 -3.17
C LEU A 62 -6.84 7.84 -1.71
N PHE A 63 -7.75 8.17 -0.79
CA PHE A 63 -7.57 7.84 0.63
C PHE A 63 -7.50 6.33 0.86
N ASN A 64 -8.36 5.55 0.20
CA ASN A 64 -8.32 4.09 0.27
C ASN A 64 -7.03 3.51 -0.34
N MET A 65 -6.57 4.06 -1.48
CA MET A 65 -5.28 3.67 -2.07
C MET A 65 -4.14 3.89 -1.08
N GLN A 66 -4.06 5.07 -0.44
CA GLN A 66 -3.03 5.36 0.55
C GLN A 66 -3.05 4.37 1.72
N ILE A 67 -4.22 4.05 2.28
CA ILE A 67 -4.34 3.09 3.39
C ILE A 67 -3.82 1.72 2.99
N GLN A 68 -4.29 1.19 1.84
CA GLN A 68 -3.94 -0.16 1.41
C GLN A 68 -2.47 -0.26 1.00
N LEU A 69 -1.94 0.79 0.36
CA LEU A 69 -0.56 0.87 -0.06
C LEU A 69 0.40 0.94 1.13
N PHE A 70 0.09 1.76 2.15
CA PHE A 70 0.91 1.87 3.35
C PHE A 70 0.87 0.56 4.16
N ALA A 71 -0.30 -0.05 4.29
CA ALA A 71 -0.41 -1.37 4.90
C ALA A 71 0.45 -2.41 4.17
N ALA A 72 0.51 -2.35 2.83
CA ALA A 72 1.31 -3.27 2.02
C ALA A 72 2.81 -3.01 2.20
N LEU A 73 3.24 -1.75 2.16
CA LEU A 73 4.64 -1.33 2.33
C LEU A 73 5.20 -1.73 3.68
N VAL A 74 4.47 -1.46 4.76
CA VAL A 74 4.97 -1.79 6.10
C VAL A 74 5.05 -3.30 6.28
N ARG A 75 4.09 -4.08 5.75
CA ARG A 75 4.18 -5.54 5.73
C ARG A 75 5.37 -6.02 4.90
N MET A 76 5.61 -5.47 3.72
CA MET A 76 6.76 -5.80 2.87
C MET A 76 8.11 -5.46 3.52
N ARG A 77 8.21 -4.36 4.27
CA ARG A 77 9.44 -3.98 5.01
C ARG A 77 9.84 -5.03 6.06
N THR A 78 8.89 -5.86 6.50
CA THR A 78 9.17 -6.97 7.41
C THR A 78 9.75 -8.21 6.72
N PHE A 79 9.70 -8.25 5.39
CA PHE A 79 10.23 -9.34 4.57
C PHE A 79 11.54 -8.96 3.89
N TYR A 80 12.63 -9.59 4.27
CA TYR A 80 13.86 -9.60 3.49
C TYR A 80 13.75 -10.70 2.42
N GLY A 81 13.54 -10.34 1.14
CA GLY A 81 13.47 -11.34 0.05
C GLY A 81 12.70 -10.91 -1.20
N LYS A 82 12.11 -11.89 -1.90
CA LYS A 82 11.46 -11.84 -3.24
C LYS A 82 10.44 -10.71 -3.48
N LEU A 83 10.01 -10.01 -2.44
CA LEU A 83 9.08 -8.88 -2.48
C LEU A 83 9.77 -7.54 -2.72
N TYR A 84 11.10 -7.50 -2.78
CA TYR A 84 11.88 -6.27 -2.97
C TYR A 84 11.46 -5.44 -4.21
N PRO A 85 11.19 -6.04 -5.39
CA PRO A 85 10.69 -5.26 -6.53
C PRO A 85 9.31 -4.64 -6.28
N ALA A 86 8.43 -5.38 -5.60
CA ALA A 86 7.08 -4.91 -5.25
C ALA A 86 7.11 -3.83 -4.18
N PHE A 87 8.06 -3.91 -3.25
CA PHE A 87 8.31 -2.88 -2.25
C PHE A 87 8.73 -1.57 -2.91
N HIS A 88 9.72 -1.60 -3.81
CA HIS A 88 10.18 -0.39 -4.51
C HIS A 88 9.08 0.24 -5.38
N ALA A 89 8.31 -0.56 -6.09
CA ALA A 89 7.21 -0.05 -6.91
C ALA A 89 6.09 0.54 -6.03
N ALA A 90 5.71 -0.13 -4.95
CA ALA A 90 4.73 0.39 -4.01
C ALA A 90 5.22 1.67 -3.32
N GLN A 91 6.52 1.76 -3.04
CA GLN A 91 7.14 2.94 -2.41
C GLN A 91 7.11 4.12 -3.36
N SER A 92 7.42 3.91 -4.64
CA SER A 92 7.33 4.95 -5.67
C SER A 92 5.91 5.50 -5.85
N VAL A 93 4.88 4.63 -5.76
CA VAL A 93 3.46 5.08 -5.77
C VAL A 93 3.12 5.86 -4.50
N ALA A 94 3.64 5.44 -3.35
CA ALA A 94 3.42 6.12 -2.07
C ALA A 94 4.06 7.52 -2.07
N ASP A 95 5.29 7.64 -2.56
CA ASP A 95 6.01 8.91 -2.66
C ASP A 95 5.27 9.89 -3.59
N HIS A 96 4.79 9.42 -4.75
CA HIS A 96 3.95 10.24 -5.64
C HIS A 96 2.64 10.69 -4.95
N LEU A 97 1.96 9.79 -4.24
CA LEU A 97 0.73 10.15 -3.52
C LEU A 97 0.97 11.18 -2.42
N ILE A 98 2.12 11.12 -1.74
CA ILE A 98 2.53 12.11 -0.74
C ILE A 98 2.82 13.45 -1.43
N GLU A 99 3.58 13.44 -2.51
CA GLU A 99 3.94 14.65 -3.26
C GLU A 99 2.70 15.34 -3.85
N MET A 100 1.75 14.59 -4.42
CA MET A 100 0.47 15.12 -4.88
C MET A 100 -0.33 15.77 -3.74
N GLN A 101 -0.29 15.18 -2.54
CA GLN A 101 -0.98 15.72 -1.37
C GLN A 101 -0.29 16.99 -0.82
N GLU A 102 1.05 17.05 -0.83
CA GLU A 102 1.83 18.20 -0.35
C GLU A 102 1.80 19.38 -1.33
N THR A 103 1.80 19.11 -2.64
CA THR A 103 1.82 20.14 -3.70
C THR A 103 0.43 20.53 -4.21
N GLY A 104 -0.60 19.71 -3.94
CA GLY A 104 -1.93 19.86 -4.54
C GLY A 104 -1.95 19.57 -6.04
N SER A 105 -0.85 19.05 -6.61
CA SER A 105 -0.70 18.74 -8.03
C SER A 105 -1.45 17.46 -8.41
N ARG A 106 -2.01 17.44 -9.63
CA ARG A 106 -2.60 16.25 -10.26
C ARG A 106 -1.60 15.62 -11.24
N GLU A 107 -0.39 15.33 -10.77
CA GLU A 107 0.55 14.57 -11.58
C GLU A 107 0.01 13.17 -11.91
N ASP A 108 0.39 12.66 -13.08
CA ASP A 108 -0.14 11.41 -13.58
C ASP A 108 0.51 10.23 -12.86
N LEU A 109 -0.33 9.51 -12.11
CA LEU A 109 0.04 8.27 -11.42
C LEU A 109 0.11 7.06 -12.36
N SER A 110 -0.27 7.18 -13.64
CA SER A 110 -0.41 6.02 -14.53
C SER A 110 0.87 5.19 -14.62
N ASP A 111 2.02 5.84 -14.79
CA ASP A 111 3.28 5.15 -15.03
C ASP A 111 3.77 4.37 -13.80
N THR A 112 3.55 4.91 -12.60
CA THR A 112 3.92 4.24 -11.34
C THR A 112 2.94 3.13 -11.00
N ILE A 113 1.64 3.32 -11.28
CA ILE A 113 0.61 2.30 -11.10
C ILE A 113 0.78 1.13 -12.07
N GLU A 114 1.10 1.38 -13.34
CA GLU A 114 1.31 0.30 -14.32
C GLU A 114 2.58 -0.51 -14.03
N LYS A 115 3.64 0.14 -13.54
CA LYS A 115 4.82 -0.58 -13.00
C LYS A 115 4.44 -1.47 -11.83
N LEU A 116 3.62 -0.98 -10.90
CA LEU A 116 3.12 -1.79 -9.78
C LEU A 116 2.26 -2.96 -10.28
N ARG A 117 1.36 -2.73 -11.24
CA ARG A 117 0.49 -3.75 -11.85
C ARG A 117 1.31 -4.91 -12.42
N SER A 118 2.31 -4.61 -13.25
CA SER A 118 3.21 -5.62 -13.84
C SER A 118 3.91 -6.47 -12.76
N ILE A 119 4.38 -5.86 -11.68
CA ILE A 119 5.07 -6.59 -10.61
C ILE A 119 4.10 -7.46 -9.80
N VAL A 120 2.89 -6.98 -9.54
CA VAL A 120 1.84 -7.72 -8.83
C VAL A 120 1.33 -8.92 -9.64
N GLU A 121 1.29 -8.82 -10.96
CA GLU A 121 0.98 -9.97 -11.84
C GLU A 121 2.05 -11.07 -11.77
N ASN A 122 3.32 -10.67 -11.68
CA ASN A 122 4.46 -11.58 -11.55
C ASN A 122 4.60 -12.19 -10.16
N LEU A 123 3.98 -11.61 -9.13
CA LEU A 123 3.89 -12.13 -7.76
C LEU A 123 2.91 -13.30 -7.61
N LYS A 124 2.71 -14.13 -8.65
CA LYS A 124 1.78 -15.28 -8.61
C LYS A 124 2.00 -16.11 -7.34
N PRO A 125 0.92 -16.66 -6.74
CA PRO A 125 1.09 -17.60 -5.65
C PRO A 125 1.91 -18.76 -6.22
N ALA A 126 2.78 -19.36 -5.42
CA ALA A 126 3.11 -20.75 -5.71
C ALA A 126 1.77 -21.48 -5.74
N LEU A 127 1.34 -21.93 -6.93
CA LEU A 127 0.29 -22.95 -7.01
C LEU A 127 0.71 -24.03 -6.01
N PRO A 128 -0.16 -24.51 -5.12
CA PRO A 128 0.18 -25.69 -4.36
C PRO A 128 0.47 -26.76 -5.41
N THR A 129 1.74 -27.16 -5.53
CA THR A 129 2.08 -28.41 -6.17
C THR A 129 1.36 -29.46 -5.35
N LEU A 130 0.24 -29.94 -5.89
CA LEU A 130 -0.39 -31.18 -5.47
C LEU A 130 0.62 -32.28 -5.81
N GLU A 131 1.58 -32.51 -4.90
CA GLU A 131 2.32 -33.77 -4.82
C GLU A 131 1.52 -34.77 -3.98
#